data_AF-A0A523E737-F1
#
_entry.id   AF-A0A523E737-F1
#
_cell.length_a   1.000
_cell.length_b   1.000
_cell.length_c   1.000
_cell.angle_alpha   90.00
_cell.angle_beta   90.00
_cell.angle_gamma   90.00
#
_symmetry.space_group_name_H-M   'P 1'
#
loop_
_entity.id
_entity.type
_entity.pdbx_description
1 polymer ?
#
loop_
_entity_poly.entity_id
_entity_poly.type
_entity_poly.pdbx_seq_one_letter_code
_entity_poly.pdbx_strand_id
1 'polypeptide(L)'
;MRRWLPILLIVAWTGVQAGEGMWPPAQLPALADEMRSLGLRSDPESLADLTAYPMNAVISLGGCTASFVSADGLVVTNHHCAFGALQYNSTEEKNLLTGGFVAGNRDEEVFAGPGSRVLVTVEVKDVTGTILDKLATDLDGRERYQAIEDRQKALVAACEEDDGYRCRVSAFYGGLEYQLVKQLEIRDVRLVYAPPGGVGKFGGDIDNWMWPRHTGDFSFYRAYVGLDGLPADPDKKNVPYHPAHHLKVSPTGVGEGDFVMVAGYPGRTNRYRLATEVENVIQWSYPTRKVVFDQWLEIIEEETSDRPDAALKYASLVAGLNNAAKNYEGMLEGFAKSDVVERKEKLEEQLQAWIDENPERQERFHTAINNVQALVQEQQGTQERALYYEFMARRSSLLGAAQTLYRLSREQLKPDPQREPGFQERDLIRIRERLTRLDRTFDARVDRAAWTHFLRNYAAIPTGMHVEAMDQWFGIDGNKIDEKSMGQRLDTMYQDTDLADQDQR
;
A
#
# COMPACT_ATOMS: atom_id res chain seq x y z
N MET A 1 -13.92 -69.03 18.92
CA MET A 1 -12.66 -68.26 18.74
C MET A 1 -12.68 -67.54 17.40
N ARG A 2 -12.90 -66.23 17.42
CA ARG A 2 -12.27 -65.21 16.55
C ARG A 2 -12.83 -63.85 16.98
N ARG A 3 -12.12 -63.22 17.91
CA ARG A 3 -12.39 -61.86 18.39
C ARG A 3 -11.95 -60.89 17.29
N TRP A 4 -12.84 -60.01 16.85
CA TRP A 4 -12.48 -58.86 16.03
C TRP A 4 -12.25 -57.67 16.98
N LEU A 5 -11.00 -57.24 17.11
CA LEU A 5 -10.62 -56.00 17.80
C LEU A 5 -10.96 -54.82 16.88
N PRO A 6 -11.67 -53.78 17.35
CA PRO A 6 -11.70 -52.51 16.65
C PRO A 6 -10.36 -51.80 16.88
N ILE A 7 -9.61 -51.55 15.81
CA ILE A 7 -8.42 -50.69 15.84
C ILE A 7 -8.91 -49.24 15.97
N LEU A 8 -8.69 -48.65 17.14
CA LEU A 8 -8.83 -47.21 17.34
C LEU A 8 -7.71 -46.51 16.56
N LEU A 9 -8.06 -45.87 15.45
CA LEU A 9 -7.18 -44.95 14.74
C LEU A 9 -7.12 -43.65 15.56
N ILE A 10 -6.08 -43.53 16.38
CA ILE A 10 -5.69 -42.25 17.00
C ILE A 10 -5.10 -41.40 15.88
N VAL A 11 -5.92 -40.55 15.28
CA VAL A 11 -5.44 -39.46 14.43
C VAL A 11 -4.78 -38.47 15.38
N ALA A 12 -3.47 -38.57 15.52
CA ALA A 12 -2.67 -37.53 16.15
C ALA A 12 -2.71 -36.32 15.23
N TRP A 13 -3.55 -35.33 15.57
CA TRP A 13 -3.47 -34.00 14.99
C TRP A 13 -2.17 -33.38 15.48
N THR A 14 -1.07 -33.62 14.78
CA THR A 14 0.10 -32.75 14.88
C THR A 14 -0.35 -31.41 14.32
N GLY A 15 -0.60 -30.45 15.20
CA GLY A 15 -0.86 -29.08 14.79
C GLY A 15 0.29 -28.63 13.91
N VAL A 16 0.05 -28.48 12.61
CA VAL A 16 0.97 -27.81 11.71
C VAL A 16 0.97 -26.36 12.16
N GLN A 17 1.99 -25.95 12.92
CA GLN A 17 2.27 -24.54 13.09
C GLN A 17 2.79 -24.05 11.75
N ALA A 18 1.99 -23.25 11.04
CA ALA A 18 2.53 -22.42 9.98
C ALA A 18 3.61 -21.52 10.61
N GLY A 19 4.81 -21.50 10.03
CA GLY A 19 5.88 -20.62 10.49
C GLY A 19 5.44 -19.16 10.37
N GLU A 20 5.50 -18.41 11.46
CA GLU A 20 5.28 -16.96 11.43
C GLU A 20 6.53 -16.28 10.88
N GLY A 21 6.40 -15.52 9.78
CA GLY A 21 7.47 -14.61 9.35
C GLY A 21 7.30 -14.09 7.93
N MET A 22 7.76 -12.85 7.72
CA MET A 22 7.98 -12.26 6.40
C MET A 22 9.49 -12.07 6.25
N TRP A 23 10.15 -13.07 5.70
CA TRP A 23 11.61 -13.17 5.70
C TRP A 23 12.22 -12.48 4.48
N PRO A 24 13.15 -11.52 4.66
CA PRO A 24 14.03 -11.09 3.58
C PRO A 24 14.73 -12.30 2.94
N PRO A 25 14.90 -12.32 1.60
CA PRO A 25 15.54 -13.42 0.89
C PRO A 25 16.91 -13.82 1.46
N ALA A 26 17.72 -12.84 1.88
CA ALA A 26 19.02 -13.07 2.50
C ALA A 26 18.97 -13.92 3.80
N GLN A 27 17.81 -14.02 4.45
CA GLN A 27 17.62 -14.83 5.67
C GLN A 27 17.21 -16.28 5.36
N LEU A 28 16.76 -16.58 4.14
CA LEU A 28 16.28 -17.92 3.77
C LEU A 28 17.32 -19.04 3.94
N PRO A 29 18.64 -18.84 3.71
CA PRO A 29 19.64 -19.87 3.97
C PRO A 29 19.66 -20.31 5.44
N ALA A 30 19.39 -19.40 6.39
CA ALA A 30 19.33 -19.73 7.82
C ALA A 30 18.09 -20.57 8.18
N LEU A 31 17.06 -20.56 7.33
CA LEU A 31 15.82 -21.33 7.50
C LEU A 31 15.82 -22.62 6.67
N ALA A 32 16.96 -23.00 6.09
CA ALA A 32 17.07 -24.11 5.15
C ALA A 32 16.51 -25.43 5.72
N ASP A 33 16.88 -25.77 6.96
CA ASP A 33 16.47 -27.02 7.58
C ASP A 33 14.96 -27.04 7.88
N GLU A 34 14.41 -25.92 8.34
CA GLU A 34 12.97 -25.77 8.56
C GLU A 34 12.19 -25.92 7.25
N MET A 35 12.58 -25.19 6.20
CA MET A 35 11.91 -25.27 4.89
C MET A 35 11.98 -26.68 4.30
N ARG A 36 13.13 -27.37 4.42
CA ARG A 36 13.26 -28.77 3.98
C ARG A 36 12.35 -29.70 4.79
N SER A 37 12.23 -29.49 6.09
CA SER A 37 11.32 -30.27 6.95
C SER A 37 9.85 -30.07 6.57
N LEU A 38 9.50 -28.89 6.06
CA LEU A 38 8.17 -28.55 5.56
C LEU A 38 7.91 -29.07 4.13
N GLY A 39 8.94 -29.58 3.44
CA GLY A 39 8.81 -30.21 2.11
C GLY A 39 9.43 -29.43 0.96
N LEU A 40 10.21 -28.37 1.20
CA LEU A 40 10.97 -27.70 0.15
C LEU A 40 11.98 -28.67 -0.49
N ARG A 41 11.89 -28.83 -1.80
CA ARG A 41 12.78 -29.72 -2.58
C ARG A 41 13.90 -28.98 -3.32
N SER A 42 13.74 -27.69 -3.59
CA SER A 42 14.78 -26.87 -4.21
C SER A 42 15.82 -26.45 -3.17
N ASP A 43 16.95 -25.94 -3.66
CA ASP A 43 18.00 -25.43 -2.79
C ASP A 43 17.57 -24.10 -2.13
N PRO A 44 17.50 -24.01 -0.79
CA PRO A 44 17.24 -22.77 -0.07
C PRO A 44 18.19 -21.62 -0.41
N GLU A 45 19.47 -21.92 -0.68
CA GLU A 45 20.46 -20.89 -0.99
C GLU A 45 20.12 -20.15 -2.28
N SER A 46 19.58 -20.87 -3.28
CA SER A 46 19.13 -20.27 -4.53
C SER A 46 17.98 -19.26 -4.37
N LEU A 47 17.21 -19.35 -3.27
CA LEU A 47 16.11 -18.41 -2.99
C LEU A 47 16.61 -17.09 -2.38
N ALA A 48 17.85 -17.03 -1.90
CA ALA A 48 18.46 -15.79 -1.42
C ALA A 48 18.88 -14.85 -2.55
N ASP A 49 19.17 -15.40 -3.73
CA ASP A 49 19.49 -14.64 -4.92
C ASP A 49 18.22 -14.12 -5.60
N LEU A 50 17.93 -12.85 -5.38
CA LEU A 50 16.80 -12.14 -5.98
C LEU A 50 16.87 -12.02 -7.51
N THR A 51 18.04 -12.26 -8.10
CA THR A 51 18.27 -12.21 -9.55
C THR A 51 18.17 -13.57 -10.22
N ALA A 52 18.05 -14.66 -9.44
CA ALA A 52 17.92 -16.02 -9.92
C ALA A 52 16.46 -16.51 -9.94
N TYR A 53 16.23 -17.64 -10.64
CA TYR A 53 14.94 -18.32 -10.62
C TYR A 53 14.71 -18.99 -9.26
N PRO A 54 13.50 -18.87 -8.66
CA PRO A 54 12.29 -18.24 -9.18
C PRO A 54 12.10 -16.76 -8.79
N MET A 55 12.97 -16.20 -7.97
CA MET A 55 12.76 -14.91 -7.31
C MET A 55 12.67 -13.74 -8.29
N ASN A 56 13.50 -13.72 -9.34
CA ASN A 56 13.50 -12.64 -10.33
C ASN A 56 12.29 -12.63 -11.27
N ALA A 57 11.45 -13.68 -11.24
CA ALA A 57 10.17 -13.71 -11.93
C ALA A 57 9.08 -12.99 -11.14
N VAL A 58 9.30 -12.70 -9.85
CA VAL A 58 8.35 -12.04 -8.95
C VAL A 58 8.60 -10.53 -8.94
N ILE A 59 7.58 -9.77 -9.32
CA ILE A 59 7.68 -8.34 -9.61
C ILE A 59 6.68 -7.54 -8.79
N SER A 60 6.98 -6.25 -8.59
CA SER A 60 6.06 -5.34 -7.91
C SER A 60 5.26 -4.52 -8.92
N LEU A 61 3.98 -4.31 -8.64
CA LEU A 61 3.12 -3.38 -9.37
C LEU A 61 2.97 -2.03 -8.64
N GLY A 62 3.74 -1.78 -7.58
CA GLY A 62 3.61 -0.56 -6.78
C GLY A 62 2.39 -0.56 -5.85
N GLY A 63 2.16 -1.66 -5.14
CA GLY A 63 1.03 -1.84 -4.22
C GLY A 63 0.47 -3.27 -4.23
N CYS A 64 0.73 -3.98 -5.32
CA CYS A 64 0.50 -5.42 -5.45
C CYS A 64 1.79 -6.15 -5.83
N THR A 65 1.77 -7.47 -5.65
CA THR A 65 2.78 -8.40 -6.19
C THR A 65 2.22 -9.04 -7.47
N ALA A 66 3.08 -9.32 -8.42
CA ALA A 66 2.77 -10.06 -9.63
C ALA A 66 3.93 -10.99 -10.01
N SER A 67 3.77 -11.77 -11.08
CA SER A 67 4.89 -12.55 -11.63
C SER A 67 4.85 -12.67 -13.14
N PHE A 68 6.02 -12.75 -13.77
CA PHE A 68 6.13 -13.14 -15.17
C PHE A 68 5.78 -14.61 -15.34
N VAL A 69 4.98 -14.93 -16.35
CA VAL A 69 4.51 -16.29 -16.68
C VAL A 69 4.73 -16.67 -18.15
N SER A 70 5.48 -15.85 -18.90
CA SER A 70 5.94 -16.18 -20.24
C SER A 70 7.25 -15.46 -20.57
N ALA A 71 7.93 -15.93 -21.62
CA ALA A 71 9.11 -15.26 -22.17
C ALA A 71 8.79 -13.94 -22.90
N ASP A 72 7.52 -13.63 -23.16
CA ASP A 72 7.06 -12.42 -23.86
C ASP A 72 6.37 -11.44 -22.87
N GLY A 73 6.86 -11.37 -21.64
CA GLY A 73 6.46 -10.35 -20.68
C GLY A 73 5.03 -10.44 -20.16
N LEU A 74 4.32 -11.55 -20.39
CA LEU A 74 3.02 -11.81 -19.77
C LEU A 74 3.17 -11.87 -18.25
N VAL A 75 2.35 -11.09 -17.54
CA VAL A 75 2.35 -10.91 -16.09
C VAL A 75 1.01 -11.39 -15.55
N VAL A 76 1.04 -12.22 -14.50
CA VAL A 76 -0.17 -12.60 -13.75
C VAL A 76 -0.21 -11.87 -12.40
N THR A 77 -1.40 -11.41 -12.02
CA THR A 77 -1.68 -10.77 -10.72
C THR A 77 -3.14 -11.01 -10.34
N ASN A 78 -3.58 -10.52 -9.19
CA ASN A 78 -4.99 -10.58 -8.81
C ASN A 78 -5.87 -9.65 -9.68
N HIS A 79 -7.14 -9.99 -9.85
CA HIS A 79 -8.13 -9.14 -10.52
C HIS A 79 -8.30 -7.81 -9.77
N HIS A 80 -8.31 -7.81 -8.43
CA HIS A 80 -8.42 -6.57 -7.66
C HIS A 80 -7.20 -5.63 -7.87
N CYS A 81 -6.02 -6.19 -8.16
CA CYS A 81 -4.84 -5.41 -8.53
C CYS A 81 -4.94 -4.78 -9.92
N ALA A 82 -5.79 -5.33 -10.80
CA ALA A 82 -6.10 -4.76 -12.11
C ALA A 82 -7.40 -3.94 -12.15
N PHE A 83 -8.08 -3.79 -11.02
CA PHE A 83 -9.36 -3.10 -10.94
C PHE A 83 -9.27 -1.65 -11.43
N GLY A 84 -8.20 -0.93 -11.07
CA GLY A 84 -7.97 0.44 -11.55
C GLY A 84 -7.78 0.52 -13.07
N ALA A 85 -7.10 -0.45 -13.68
CA ALA A 85 -6.93 -0.52 -15.14
C ALA A 85 -8.24 -0.84 -15.86
N LEU A 86 -9.03 -1.76 -15.29
CA LEU A 86 -10.37 -2.08 -15.79
C LEU A 86 -11.29 -0.86 -15.71
N GLN A 87 -11.30 -0.16 -14.58
CA GLN A 87 -12.06 1.07 -14.38
C GLN A 87 -11.63 2.15 -15.38
N TYR A 88 -10.32 2.40 -15.51
CA TYR A 88 -9.77 3.42 -16.41
C TYR A 88 -10.17 3.20 -17.88
N ASN A 89 -10.22 1.93 -18.30
CA ASN A 89 -10.60 1.53 -19.67
C ASN A 89 -12.10 1.22 -19.82
N SER A 90 -12.91 1.42 -18.79
CA SER A 90 -14.37 1.24 -18.86
C SER A 90 -15.07 2.51 -19.32
N THR A 91 -16.19 2.30 -20.00
CA THR A 91 -17.16 3.33 -20.40
C THR A 91 -18.55 2.87 -19.97
N GLU A 92 -19.56 3.73 -20.12
CA GLU A 92 -20.94 3.35 -19.86
C GLU A 92 -21.40 2.23 -20.81
N GLU A 93 -21.04 2.33 -22.08
CA GLU A 93 -21.39 1.35 -23.12
C GLU A 93 -20.57 0.06 -23.01
N LYS A 94 -19.32 0.16 -22.53
CA LYS A 94 -18.39 -0.96 -22.37
C LYS A 94 -17.77 -0.96 -20.98
N ASN A 95 -18.48 -1.57 -20.03
CA ASN A 95 -18.01 -1.72 -18.66
C ASN A 95 -17.17 -3.00 -18.49
N LEU A 96 -15.84 -2.84 -18.41
CA LEU A 96 -14.89 -3.94 -18.26
C LEU A 96 -14.91 -4.55 -16.85
N LEU A 97 -15.39 -3.82 -15.83
CA LEU A 97 -15.53 -4.36 -14.48
C LEU A 97 -16.60 -5.45 -14.44
N THR A 98 -17.70 -5.27 -15.17
CA THR A 98 -18.78 -6.26 -15.26
C THR A 98 -18.46 -7.32 -16.31
N GLY A 99 -18.09 -6.90 -17.52
CA GLY A 99 -17.95 -7.79 -18.69
C GLY A 99 -16.61 -8.52 -18.79
N GLY A 100 -15.60 -8.12 -18.02
CA GLY A 100 -14.23 -8.60 -18.18
C GLY A 100 -13.57 -8.01 -19.43
N PHE A 101 -12.36 -8.51 -19.72
CA PHE A 101 -11.57 -8.08 -20.86
C PHE A 101 -10.74 -9.24 -21.40
N VAL A 102 -10.61 -9.33 -22.72
CA VAL A 102 -9.67 -10.23 -23.39
C VAL A 102 -9.18 -9.56 -24.67
N ALA A 103 -7.86 -9.47 -24.83
CA ALA A 103 -7.24 -9.07 -26.08
C ALA A 103 -7.10 -10.30 -27.00
N GLY A 104 -7.67 -10.26 -28.20
CA GLY A 104 -7.56 -11.34 -29.18
C GLY A 104 -6.17 -11.46 -29.80
N ASN A 105 -5.40 -10.37 -29.76
CA ASN A 105 -4.00 -10.27 -30.20
C ASN A 105 -3.29 -9.11 -29.47
N ARG A 106 -1.98 -8.94 -29.69
CA ARG A 106 -1.17 -7.92 -29.00
C ARG A 106 -1.59 -6.48 -29.30
N ASP A 107 -2.14 -6.21 -30.47
CA ASP A 107 -2.57 -4.86 -30.87
C ASP A 107 -3.87 -4.44 -30.15
N GLU A 108 -4.61 -5.39 -29.60
CA GLU A 108 -5.82 -5.17 -28.81
C GLU A 108 -5.55 -4.98 -27.31
N GLU A 109 -4.31 -5.22 -26.85
CA GLU A 109 -3.93 -4.99 -25.44
C GLU A 109 -3.97 -3.49 -25.13
N VAL A 110 -4.70 -3.10 -24.07
CA VAL A 110 -4.95 -1.68 -23.75
C VAL A 110 -4.05 -1.18 -22.63
N PHE A 111 -3.60 0.07 -22.70
CA PHE A 111 -2.78 0.68 -21.65
C PHE A 111 -3.50 0.63 -20.28
N ALA A 112 -2.80 0.19 -19.24
CA ALA A 112 -3.37 -0.01 -17.91
C ALA A 112 -3.67 1.31 -17.16
N GLY A 113 -3.23 2.45 -17.70
CA GLY A 113 -3.53 3.78 -17.20
C GLY A 113 -2.30 4.49 -16.60
N PRO A 114 -2.36 5.83 -16.45
CA PRO A 114 -1.23 6.63 -15.97
C PRO A 114 -0.75 6.14 -14.60
N GLY A 115 0.57 6.00 -14.43
CA GLY A 115 1.18 5.50 -13.20
C GLY A 115 1.22 3.98 -13.03
N SER A 116 0.68 3.21 -13.99
CA SER A 116 0.89 1.76 -14.02
C SER A 116 2.37 1.43 -14.20
N ARG A 117 2.89 0.47 -13.44
CA ARG A 117 4.30 0.07 -13.47
C ARG A 117 4.44 -1.44 -13.31
N VAL A 118 5.48 -1.98 -13.95
CA VAL A 118 6.08 -3.26 -13.61
C VAL A 118 7.49 -3.00 -13.11
N LEU A 119 7.75 -3.27 -11.84
CA LEU A 119 9.04 -3.05 -11.18
C LEU A 119 9.75 -4.39 -11.03
N VAL A 120 10.82 -4.58 -11.79
CA VAL A 120 11.64 -5.80 -11.76
C VAL A 120 12.84 -5.55 -10.84
N THR A 121 12.92 -6.26 -9.71
CA THR A 121 14.05 -6.12 -8.79
C THR A 121 15.31 -6.72 -9.41
N VAL A 122 16.35 -5.91 -9.56
CA VAL A 122 17.63 -6.34 -10.16
C VAL A 122 18.79 -6.32 -9.18
N GLU A 123 18.69 -5.54 -8.09
CA GLU A 123 19.70 -5.49 -7.04
C GLU A 123 19.06 -5.11 -5.70
N VAL A 124 19.56 -5.73 -4.63
CA VAL A 124 19.35 -5.29 -3.25
C VAL A 124 20.70 -5.22 -2.55
N LYS A 125 21.01 -4.07 -1.96
CA LYS A 125 22.30 -3.79 -1.34
C LYS A 125 22.11 -3.24 0.07
N ASP A 126 22.84 -3.80 1.03
CA ASP A 126 22.94 -3.19 2.36
C ASP A 126 23.70 -1.86 2.27
N VAL A 127 23.05 -0.79 2.73
CA VAL A 127 23.60 0.57 2.78
C VAL A 127 23.55 1.15 4.19
N THR A 128 23.36 0.31 5.21
CA THR A 128 23.23 0.70 6.61
C THR A 128 24.39 1.57 7.06
N GLY A 129 25.63 1.14 6.82
CA GLY A 129 26.81 1.93 7.18
C GLY A 129 26.88 3.27 6.44
N THR A 130 26.47 3.33 5.17
CA THR A 130 26.44 4.61 4.44
C THR A 130 25.41 5.58 5.00
N ILE A 131 24.27 5.06 5.49
CA ILE A 131 23.22 5.88 6.09
C ILE A 131 23.56 6.29 7.52
N LEU A 132 24.04 5.38 8.35
CA LEU A 132 24.14 5.57 9.80
C LEU A 132 25.55 5.93 10.30
N ASP A 133 26.61 5.50 9.61
CA ASP A 133 27.97 5.72 10.13
C ASP A 133 28.30 7.20 10.16
N LYS A 134 29.00 7.63 11.21
CA LYS A 134 29.44 9.02 11.39
C LYS A 134 28.29 10.03 11.43
N LEU A 135 27.05 9.61 11.69
CA LEU A 135 26.03 10.55 12.15
C LEU A 135 26.49 11.11 13.50
N ALA A 136 26.41 12.43 13.67
CA ALA A 136 26.68 13.06 14.94
C ALA A 136 25.73 12.48 16.02
N THR A 137 26.29 12.21 17.21
CA THR A 137 25.57 11.56 18.30
C THR A 137 24.67 12.54 19.07
N ASP A 138 24.87 13.84 18.86
CA ASP A 138 24.19 14.95 19.53
C ASP A 138 23.15 15.67 18.65
N LEU A 139 22.84 15.13 17.46
CA LEU A 139 21.78 15.65 16.59
C LEU A 139 20.42 15.56 17.26
N ASP A 140 19.60 16.61 17.11
CA ASP A 140 18.19 16.52 17.47
C ASP A 140 17.42 15.59 16.50
N GLY A 141 16.15 15.29 16.82
CA GLY A 141 15.33 14.38 16.00
C GLY A 141 15.12 14.87 14.56
N ARG A 142 14.97 16.19 14.35
CA ARG A 142 14.74 16.77 13.03
C ARG A 142 16.04 16.82 12.22
N GLU A 143 17.15 17.19 12.84
CA GLU A 143 18.47 17.19 12.23
C GLU A 143 18.91 15.78 11.83
N ARG A 144 18.68 14.79 12.72
CA ARG A 144 18.95 13.38 12.41
C ARG A 144 18.11 12.90 11.23
N TYR A 145 16.81 13.23 11.22
CA TYR A 145 15.93 12.90 10.09
C TYR A 145 16.46 13.50 8.78
N GLN A 146 16.82 14.78 8.78
CA GLN A 146 17.33 15.46 7.59
C GLN A 146 18.64 14.84 7.10
N ALA A 147 19.58 14.55 8.01
CA ALA A 147 20.85 13.93 7.65
C ALA A 147 20.67 12.54 7.01
N ILE A 148 19.71 11.75 7.51
CA ILE A 148 19.35 10.45 6.91
C ILE A 148 18.71 10.65 5.54
N GLU A 149 17.74 11.57 5.42
CA GLU A 149 17.06 11.88 4.17
C GLU A 149 18.05 12.32 3.08
N ASP A 150 19.00 13.20 3.41
CA ASP A 150 20.01 13.69 2.47
C ASP A 150 20.90 12.56 1.96
N ARG A 151 21.32 11.64 2.86
CA ARG A 151 22.10 10.46 2.48
C ARG A 151 21.29 9.49 1.62
N GLN A 152 20.00 9.31 1.91
CA GLN A 152 19.10 8.50 1.08
C GLN A 152 18.96 9.10 -0.32
N LYS A 153 18.72 10.41 -0.43
CA LYS A 153 18.63 11.11 -1.72
C LYS A 153 19.91 10.98 -2.52
N ALA A 154 21.08 11.12 -1.90
CA ALA A 154 22.36 10.96 -2.58
C ALA A 154 22.56 9.54 -3.13
N LEU A 155 22.25 8.50 -2.34
CA LEU A 155 22.31 7.11 -2.79
C LEU A 155 21.34 6.81 -3.93
N VAL A 156 20.12 7.34 -3.84
CA VAL A 156 19.11 7.16 -4.88
C VAL A 156 19.53 7.86 -6.16
N ALA A 157 20.01 9.10 -6.08
CA ALA A 157 20.49 9.85 -7.24
C ALA A 157 21.63 9.11 -7.95
N ALA A 158 22.64 8.63 -7.20
CA ALA A 158 23.74 7.85 -7.76
C ALA A 158 23.28 6.51 -8.38
N CYS A 159 22.25 5.88 -7.81
CA CYS A 159 21.71 4.62 -8.32
C CYS A 159 20.89 4.79 -9.62
N GLU A 160 20.23 5.94 -9.77
CA GLU A 160 19.40 6.30 -10.93
C GLU A 160 20.15 7.06 -12.03
N GLU A 161 21.49 7.16 -11.95
CA GLU A 161 22.32 7.55 -13.10
C GLU A 161 22.24 6.52 -14.25
N ASP A 162 21.82 5.29 -13.94
CA ASP A 162 21.51 4.25 -14.90
C ASP A 162 20.07 4.39 -15.41
N ASP A 163 19.92 4.76 -16.68
CA ASP A 163 18.62 5.02 -17.30
C ASP A 163 17.68 3.81 -17.21
N GLY A 164 16.39 4.09 -16.95
CA GLY A 164 15.35 3.05 -16.89
C GLY A 164 15.20 2.37 -15.52
N TYR A 165 16.02 2.72 -14.54
CA TYR A 165 15.91 2.18 -13.19
C TYR A 165 15.28 3.16 -12.21
N ARG A 166 14.55 2.60 -11.25
CA ARG A 166 14.04 3.29 -10.07
C ARG A 166 14.67 2.67 -8.83
N CYS A 167 15.26 3.50 -7.99
CA CYS A 167 15.90 3.11 -6.75
C CYS A 167 15.17 3.66 -5.54
N ARG A 168 15.18 2.89 -4.46
CA ARG A 168 14.69 3.33 -3.14
C ARG A 168 15.58 2.80 -2.04
N VAL A 169 15.76 3.60 -0.99
CA VAL A 169 16.35 3.13 0.26
C VAL A 169 15.21 2.81 1.23
N SER A 170 15.11 1.56 1.65
CA SER A 170 14.10 1.07 2.59
C SER A 170 14.72 0.89 3.97
N ALA A 171 14.04 1.39 5.00
CA ALA A 171 14.42 1.17 6.40
C ALA A 171 13.76 -0.10 6.94
N PHE A 172 14.53 -0.90 7.68
CA PHE A 172 14.09 -2.11 8.38
C PHE A 172 14.29 -1.93 9.89
N TYR A 173 13.48 -2.66 10.68
CA TYR A 173 13.58 -2.70 12.14
C TYR A 173 13.64 -1.32 12.81
N GLY A 174 12.76 -0.40 12.39
CA GLY A 174 12.71 0.96 12.95
C GLY A 174 13.88 1.88 12.54
N GLY A 175 14.60 1.54 11.47
CA GLY A 175 15.79 2.28 11.02
C GLY A 175 17.09 1.76 11.59
N LEU A 176 17.12 0.51 12.07
CA LEU A 176 18.36 -0.19 12.45
C LEU A 176 19.16 -0.60 11.21
N GLU A 177 18.47 -0.97 10.14
CA GLU A 177 19.06 -1.43 8.89
C GLU A 177 18.46 -0.67 7.70
N TYR A 178 19.27 -0.47 6.66
CA TYR A 178 18.86 0.19 5.42
C TYR A 178 19.31 -0.61 4.21
N GLN A 179 18.39 -0.84 3.28
CA GLN A 179 18.69 -1.52 2.03
C GLN A 179 18.33 -0.62 0.84
N LEU A 180 19.26 -0.47 -0.10
CA LEU A 180 19.01 0.11 -1.41
C LEU A 180 18.44 -0.99 -2.31
N VAL A 181 17.29 -0.74 -2.90
CA VAL A 181 16.63 -1.63 -3.87
C VAL A 181 16.63 -0.94 -5.22
N LYS A 182 17.28 -1.53 -6.22
CA LYS A 182 17.28 -1.07 -7.62
C LYS A 182 16.31 -1.92 -8.44
N GLN A 183 15.41 -1.26 -9.15
CA GLN A 183 14.38 -1.93 -9.94
C GLN A 183 14.30 -1.36 -11.34
N LEU A 184 14.21 -2.20 -12.37
CA LEU A 184 13.85 -1.75 -13.72
C LEU A 184 12.40 -1.24 -13.68
N GLU A 185 12.16 0.01 -14.08
CA GLU A 185 10.83 0.64 -14.02
C GLU A 185 10.15 0.62 -15.38
N ILE A 186 9.50 -0.49 -15.73
CA ILE A 186 8.72 -0.59 -16.97
C ILE A 186 7.44 0.25 -16.84
N ARG A 187 7.22 1.19 -17.77
CA ARG A 187 6.13 2.18 -17.74
C ARG A 187 5.00 1.91 -18.74
N ASP A 188 5.26 1.14 -19.79
CA ASP A 188 4.22 0.63 -20.69
C ASP A 188 3.72 -0.72 -20.20
N VAL A 189 2.62 -0.69 -19.44
CA VAL A 189 1.92 -1.88 -18.93
C VAL A 189 0.56 -1.94 -19.59
N ARG A 190 0.24 -3.07 -20.22
CA ARG A 190 -1.03 -3.24 -20.94
C ARG A 190 -1.85 -4.38 -20.38
N LEU A 191 -3.15 -4.15 -20.22
CA LEU A 191 -4.12 -5.17 -19.83
C LEU A 191 -4.30 -6.15 -20.99
N VAL A 192 -4.20 -7.44 -20.68
CA VAL A 192 -4.32 -8.55 -21.64
C VAL A 192 -5.60 -9.32 -21.40
N TYR A 193 -5.88 -9.63 -20.13
CA TYR A 193 -7.05 -10.41 -19.75
C TYR A 193 -7.51 -10.06 -18.33
N ALA A 194 -8.82 -10.00 -18.15
CA ALA A 194 -9.45 -10.05 -16.84
C ALA A 194 -10.77 -10.81 -16.97
N PRO A 195 -11.06 -11.77 -16.07
CA PRO A 195 -12.36 -12.40 -16.05
C PRO A 195 -13.46 -11.36 -15.71
N PRO A 196 -14.73 -11.63 -16.04
CA PRO A 196 -15.85 -10.81 -15.60
C PRO A 196 -15.83 -10.62 -14.07
N GLY A 197 -16.36 -9.50 -13.58
CA GLY A 197 -16.42 -9.22 -12.13
C GLY A 197 -17.17 -10.29 -11.34
N GLY A 198 -18.16 -10.95 -11.96
CA GLY A 198 -18.85 -12.11 -11.39
C GLY A 198 -17.97 -13.34 -11.15
N VAL A 199 -16.73 -13.35 -11.64
CA VAL A 199 -15.70 -14.37 -11.37
C VAL A 199 -14.56 -13.73 -10.56
N GLY A 200 -14.00 -12.63 -11.06
CA GLY A 200 -12.84 -11.93 -10.48
C GLY A 200 -13.10 -11.36 -9.09
N LYS A 201 -14.36 -11.07 -8.76
CA LYS A 201 -14.82 -10.62 -7.44
C LYS A 201 -16.09 -11.38 -7.04
N PHE A 202 -16.21 -12.68 -7.38
CA PHE A 202 -17.33 -13.52 -6.96
C PHE A 202 -17.53 -13.48 -5.44
N GLY A 203 -18.78 -13.37 -5.00
CA GLY A 203 -19.15 -13.18 -3.59
C GLY A 203 -19.01 -11.72 -3.10
N GLY A 204 -18.36 -10.87 -3.90
CA GLY A 204 -18.23 -9.44 -3.63
C GLY A 204 -17.65 -9.17 -2.25
N ASP A 205 -18.20 -8.16 -1.59
CA ASP A 205 -17.74 -7.80 -0.26
C ASP A 205 -18.25 -8.80 0.80
N ILE A 206 -19.40 -9.47 0.60
CA ILE A 206 -19.97 -10.47 1.55
C ILE A 206 -18.93 -11.55 1.84
N ASP A 207 -18.29 -12.03 0.78
CA ASP A 207 -17.29 -13.06 0.88
C ASP A 207 -15.95 -12.50 1.37
N ASN A 208 -15.60 -11.23 1.15
CA ASN A 208 -14.28 -10.67 1.48
C ASN A 208 -13.81 -11.03 2.92
N TRP A 209 -12.55 -11.45 3.07
CA TRP A 209 -11.95 -11.99 4.32
C TRP A 209 -12.52 -13.32 4.87
N MET A 210 -13.48 -13.97 4.19
CA MET A 210 -14.08 -15.25 4.61
C MET A 210 -13.46 -16.50 3.94
N TRP A 211 -13.62 -17.64 4.62
CA TRP A 211 -13.48 -19.01 4.07
C TRP A 211 -14.72 -19.83 4.46
N PRO A 212 -15.31 -20.68 3.59
CA PRO A 212 -14.90 -21.04 2.21
C PRO A 212 -14.92 -19.89 1.21
N ARG A 213 -14.10 -20.00 0.15
CA ARG A 213 -13.91 -18.96 -0.87
C ARG A 213 -13.93 -19.57 -2.27
N HIS A 214 -14.63 -18.91 -3.20
CA HIS A 214 -14.80 -19.39 -4.58
C HIS A 214 -14.48 -18.32 -5.64
N THR A 215 -13.66 -17.32 -5.30
CA THR A 215 -13.34 -16.20 -6.18
C THR A 215 -12.16 -16.53 -7.10
N GLY A 216 -12.36 -16.34 -8.42
CA GLY A 216 -11.31 -16.43 -9.42
C GLY A 216 -10.53 -15.12 -9.53
N ASP A 217 -9.87 -14.69 -8.46
CA ASP A 217 -9.20 -13.38 -8.35
C ASP A 217 -7.85 -13.37 -9.10
N PHE A 218 -7.90 -13.33 -10.44
CA PHE A 218 -6.72 -13.25 -11.31
C PHE A 218 -6.95 -12.33 -12.51
N SER A 219 -5.88 -11.75 -13.03
CA SER A 219 -5.84 -10.97 -14.26
C SER A 219 -4.44 -11.06 -14.89
N PHE A 220 -4.34 -10.65 -16.15
CA PHE A 220 -3.09 -10.61 -16.88
C PHE A 220 -2.80 -9.23 -17.45
N TYR A 221 -1.56 -8.81 -17.23
CA TYR A 221 -0.92 -7.71 -17.93
C TYR A 221 0.16 -8.22 -18.89
N ARG A 222 0.68 -7.34 -19.73
CA ARG A 222 1.95 -7.52 -20.41
C ARG A 222 2.81 -6.27 -20.24
N ALA A 223 4.08 -6.49 -19.94
CA ALA A 223 5.09 -5.44 -19.87
C ALA A 223 5.68 -5.17 -21.26
N TYR A 224 5.81 -3.91 -21.63
CA TYR A 224 6.37 -3.44 -22.91
C TYR A 224 7.55 -2.49 -22.68
N VAL A 225 8.54 -2.56 -23.57
CA VAL A 225 9.75 -1.71 -23.56
C VAL A 225 9.98 -1.10 -24.94
N GLY A 226 10.85 -0.10 -25.02
CA GLY A 226 11.31 0.47 -26.27
C GLY A 226 12.02 -0.57 -27.15
N LEU A 227 12.22 -0.23 -28.42
CA LEU A 227 12.94 -1.10 -29.38
C LEU A 227 14.39 -1.36 -29.00
N ASP A 228 14.96 -0.50 -28.15
CA ASP A 228 16.28 -0.64 -27.53
C ASP A 228 16.29 -1.59 -26.32
N GLY A 229 15.12 -2.08 -25.90
CA GLY A 229 14.95 -2.92 -24.71
C GLY A 229 14.86 -2.16 -23.40
N LEU A 230 14.89 -0.81 -23.43
CA LEU A 230 14.83 0.04 -22.24
C LEU A 230 13.39 0.44 -21.91
N PRO A 231 13.08 0.76 -20.64
CA PRO A 231 11.77 1.25 -20.26
C PRO A 231 11.36 2.55 -20.98
N ALA A 232 10.24 2.47 -21.68
CA ALA A 232 9.67 3.59 -22.42
C ALA A 232 8.25 3.91 -21.93
N ASP A 233 7.80 5.12 -22.21
CA ASP A 233 6.39 5.49 -22.06
C ASP A 233 5.54 4.75 -23.11
N PRO A 234 4.21 4.63 -22.91
CA PRO A 234 3.35 3.88 -23.82
C PRO A 234 3.41 4.37 -25.26
N ASP A 235 3.84 3.50 -26.18
CA ASP A 235 3.91 3.75 -27.62
C ASP A 235 3.54 2.47 -28.40
N LYS A 236 2.83 2.62 -29.52
CA LYS A 236 2.44 1.49 -30.38
C LYS A 236 3.64 0.72 -30.96
N LYS A 237 4.82 1.33 -31.01
CA LYS A 237 6.07 0.72 -31.50
C LYS A 237 6.81 -0.06 -30.42
N ASN A 238 6.43 0.09 -29.15
CA ASN A 238 7.05 -0.68 -28.07
C ASN A 238 6.82 -2.19 -28.29
N VAL A 239 7.77 -2.99 -27.84
CA VAL A 239 7.76 -4.45 -27.99
C VAL A 239 7.62 -5.12 -26.62
N PRO A 240 7.09 -6.35 -26.54
CA PRO A 240 7.02 -7.09 -25.30
C PRO A 240 8.38 -7.20 -24.62
N TYR A 241 8.40 -6.97 -23.31
CA TYR A 241 9.59 -7.19 -22.49
C TYR A 241 9.91 -8.69 -22.42
N HIS A 242 11.19 -9.04 -22.56
CA HIS A 242 11.67 -10.41 -22.42
C HIS A 242 12.33 -10.60 -21.04
N PRO A 243 11.61 -11.13 -20.03
CA PRO A 243 12.16 -11.31 -18.70
C PRO A 243 13.23 -12.42 -18.69
N ALA A 244 14.24 -12.28 -17.83
CA ALA A 244 15.27 -13.29 -17.63
C ALA A 244 14.67 -14.66 -17.28
N HIS A 245 13.68 -14.69 -16.38
CA HIS A 245 12.92 -15.88 -16.05
C HIS A 245 11.42 -15.57 -15.92
N HIS A 246 10.61 -16.62 -16.03
CA HIS A 246 9.17 -16.61 -15.78
C HIS A 246 8.78 -17.89 -15.04
N LEU A 247 7.73 -17.82 -14.23
CA LEU A 247 7.19 -18.95 -13.50
C LEU A 247 6.47 -19.91 -14.44
N LYS A 248 6.49 -21.19 -14.08
CA LYS A 248 5.75 -22.26 -14.75
C LYS A 248 4.57 -22.67 -13.89
N VAL A 249 3.40 -22.83 -14.51
CA VAL A 249 2.19 -23.29 -13.82
C VAL A 249 2.29 -24.80 -13.62
N SER A 250 2.10 -25.26 -12.37
CA SER A 250 2.03 -26.68 -12.06
C SER A 250 0.72 -27.29 -12.60
N PRO A 251 0.75 -28.35 -13.42
CA PRO A 251 -0.46 -28.98 -13.94
C PRO A 251 -1.13 -29.93 -12.94
N THR A 252 -0.46 -30.28 -11.83
CA THR A 252 -0.92 -31.30 -10.88
C THR A 252 -1.75 -30.73 -9.72
N GLY A 253 -1.89 -29.41 -9.63
CA GLY A 253 -2.60 -28.75 -8.52
C GLY A 253 -1.80 -28.76 -7.21
N VAL A 254 -2.51 -28.49 -6.11
CA VAL A 254 -2.00 -28.48 -4.73
C VAL A 254 -2.93 -29.33 -3.85
N GLY A 255 -2.36 -30.15 -2.97
CA GLY A 255 -3.07 -30.98 -2.00
C GLY A 255 -2.85 -30.54 -0.55
N GLU A 256 -3.61 -31.12 0.37
CA GLU A 256 -3.41 -30.93 1.80
C GLU A 256 -2.03 -31.46 2.22
N GLY A 257 -1.28 -30.63 2.95
CA GLY A 257 0.07 -30.96 3.42
C GLY A 257 1.20 -30.69 2.42
N ASP A 258 0.89 -30.25 1.20
CA ASP A 258 1.92 -29.84 0.24
C ASP A 258 2.64 -28.55 0.71
N PHE A 259 3.95 -28.49 0.47
CA PHE A 259 4.73 -27.29 0.71
C PHE A 259 4.30 -26.15 -0.22
N VAL A 260 4.02 -24.99 0.35
CA VAL A 260 3.78 -23.74 -0.39
C VAL A 260 4.64 -22.62 0.18
N MET A 261 5.17 -21.78 -0.70
CA MET A 261 5.86 -20.55 -0.35
C MET A 261 5.32 -19.39 -1.18
N VAL A 262 5.32 -18.20 -0.60
CA VAL A 262 4.90 -16.98 -1.28
C VAL A 262 6.04 -15.97 -1.21
N ALA A 263 6.48 -15.52 -2.38
CA ALA A 263 7.39 -14.38 -2.52
C ALA A 263 6.58 -13.15 -2.96
N GLY A 264 6.86 -12.00 -2.36
CA GLY A 264 6.16 -10.77 -2.70
C GLY A 264 6.63 -9.55 -1.93
N TYR A 265 5.88 -8.47 -2.08
CA TYR A 265 6.22 -7.14 -1.56
C TYR A 265 5.20 -6.70 -0.50
N PRO A 266 5.23 -7.26 0.72
CA PRO A 266 4.31 -6.85 1.77
C PRO A 266 4.51 -5.36 2.09
N GLY A 267 3.41 -4.61 2.22
CA GLY A 267 3.46 -3.16 2.38
C GLY A 267 3.94 -2.71 3.77
N ARG A 268 3.20 -3.07 4.81
CA ARG A 268 3.53 -2.71 6.20
C ARG A 268 3.01 -3.75 7.17
N THR A 269 3.81 -4.04 8.18
CA THR A 269 3.36 -4.74 9.39
C THR A 269 3.71 -3.90 10.61
N ASN A 270 3.02 -4.16 11.72
CA ASN A 270 3.25 -3.47 12.99
C ASN A 270 3.46 -4.49 14.12
N ARG A 271 4.20 -5.57 13.83
CA ARG A 271 4.40 -6.72 14.73
C ARG A 271 5.12 -6.34 16.04
N TYR A 272 5.89 -5.26 16.05
CA TYR A 272 6.66 -4.78 17.22
C TYR A 272 6.04 -3.56 17.91
N ARG A 273 4.76 -3.25 17.65
CA ARG A 273 4.04 -2.22 18.40
C ARG A 273 4.03 -2.49 19.89
N LEU A 274 4.03 -1.39 20.65
CA LEU A 274 3.80 -1.41 22.09
C LEU A 274 2.38 -1.85 22.43
N ALA A 275 2.16 -2.35 23.63
CA ALA A 275 0.86 -2.74 24.17
C ALA A 275 -0.14 -1.57 24.10
N THR A 276 0.29 -0.36 24.51
CA THR A 276 -0.53 0.86 24.44
C THR A 276 -0.89 1.27 23.01
N GLU A 277 -0.03 0.99 22.03
CA GLU A 277 -0.36 1.21 20.62
C GLU A 277 -1.38 0.18 20.11
N VAL A 278 -1.24 -1.09 20.51
CA VAL A 278 -2.19 -2.15 20.15
C VAL A 278 -3.55 -1.88 20.79
N GLU A 279 -3.58 -1.48 22.05
CA GLU A 279 -4.80 -1.10 22.77
C GLU A 279 -5.50 0.07 22.07
N ASN A 280 -4.79 1.16 21.77
CA ASN A 280 -5.36 2.31 21.06
C ASN A 280 -5.88 1.95 19.67
N VAL A 281 -5.23 1.00 18.98
CA VAL A 281 -5.72 0.48 17.68
C VAL A 281 -7.07 -0.21 17.84
N ILE A 282 -7.23 -1.04 18.87
CA ILE A 282 -8.44 -1.80 19.16
C ILE A 282 -9.57 -0.89 19.64
N GLN A 283 -9.26 0.03 20.56
CA GLN A 283 -10.27 0.83 21.25
C GLN A 283 -10.69 2.09 20.50
N TRP A 284 -9.79 2.68 19.70
CA TRP A 284 -10.05 3.96 19.03
C TRP A 284 -9.81 3.89 17.52
N SER A 285 -8.60 3.52 17.08
CA SER A 285 -8.21 3.71 15.67
C SER A 285 -9.07 2.93 14.67
N TYR A 286 -9.22 1.62 14.86
CA TYR A 286 -9.98 0.78 13.91
C TYR A 286 -11.48 1.04 13.97
N PRO A 287 -12.13 1.11 15.16
CA PRO A 287 -13.56 1.41 15.24
C PRO A 287 -13.90 2.77 14.60
N THR A 288 -13.14 3.83 14.94
CA THR A 288 -13.41 5.17 14.42
C THR A 288 -13.17 5.26 12.91
N ARG A 289 -12.09 4.65 12.39
CA ARG A 289 -11.84 4.62 10.95
C ARG A 289 -12.89 3.83 10.19
N LYS A 290 -13.42 2.74 10.76
CA LYS A 290 -14.52 1.99 10.14
C LYS A 290 -15.75 2.89 9.96
N VAL A 291 -16.18 3.57 11.02
CA VAL A 291 -17.31 4.52 10.97
C VAL A 291 -17.09 5.58 9.89
N VAL A 292 -15.90 6.16 9.82
CA VAL A 292 -15.55 7.16 8.79
C VAL A 292 -15.65 6.59 7.37
N PHE A 293 -15.20 5.35 7.16
CA PHE A 293 -15.27 4.71 5.84
C PHE A 293 -16.69 4.34 5.45
N ASP A 294 -17.49 3.83 6.40
CA ASP A 294 -18.91 3.52 6.17
C ASP A 294 -19.69 4.78 5.78
N GLN A 295 -19.51 5.89 6.51
CA GLN A 295 -20.15 7.16 6.17
C GLN A 295 -19.72 7.69 4.78
N TRP A 296 -18.45 7.50 4.41
CA TRP A 296 -17.99 7.93 3.10
C TRP A 296 -18.59 7.07 1.98
N LEU A 297 -18.71 5.76 2.21
CA LEU A 297 -19.37 4.84 1.29
C LEU A 297 -20.84 5.23 1.09
N GLU A 298 -21.57 5.52 2.18
CA GLU A 298 -22.96 5.97 2.15
C GLU A 298 -23.11 7.24 1.29
N ILE A 299 -22.25 8.26 1.50
CA ILE A 299 -22.30 9.49 0.71
C ILE A 299 -22.03 9.22 -0.78
N ILE A 300 -21.05 8.37 -1.10
CA ILE A 300 -20.77 8.03 -2.50
C ILE A 300 -21.98 7.30 -3.10
N GLU A 301 -22.58 6.34 -2.38
CA GLU A 301 -23.76 5.60 -2.85
C GLU A 301 -24.95 6.53 -3.08
N GLU A 302 -25.28 7.39 -2.11
CA GLU A 302 -26.36 8.38 -2.22
C GLU A 302 -26.16 9.27 -3.44
N GLU A 303 -24.95 9.80 -3.62
CA GLU A 303 -24.66 10.72 -4.72
C GLU A 303 -24.53 10.02 -6.07
N THR A 304 -24.33 8.69 -6.14
CA THR A 304 -24.11 7.97 -7.41
C THR A 304 -25.23 7.01 -7.80
N SER A 305 -26.23 6.81 -6.95
CA SER A 305 -27.31 5.82 -7.13
C SER A 305 -28.05 5.91 -8.47
N ASP A 306 -28.24 7.11 -9.01
CA ASP A 306 -28.89 7.39 -10.29
C ASP A 306 -27.90 7.90 -11.38
N ARG A 307 -26.59 7.85 -11.11
CA ARG A 307 -25.53 8.40 -11.96
C ARG A 307 -24.46 7.34 -12.28
N PRO A 308 -24.68 6.47 -13.27
CA PRO A 308 -23.77 5.37 -13.57
C PRO A 308 -22.37 5.84 -13.98
N ASP A 309 -22.25 7.01 -14.59
CA ASP A 309 -20.97 7.65 -14.93
C ASP A 309 -20.17 8.01 -13.66
N ALA A 310 -20.80 8.62 -12.67
CA ALA A 310 -20.19 8.96 -11.40
C ALA A 310 -19.87 7.70 -10.58
N ALA A 311 -20.79 6.71 -10.56
CA ALA A 311 -20.56 5.41 -9.93
C ALA A 311 -19.32 4.72 -10.53
N LEU A 312 -19.16 4.75 -11.86
CA LEU A 312 -18.00 4.19 -12.54
C LEU A 312 -16.71 4.90 -12.13
N LYS A 313 -16.69 6.24 -12.02
CA LYS A 313 -15.52 7.02 -11.58
C LYS A 313 -15.11 6.72 -10.13
N TYR A 314 -16.07 6.41 -9.26
CA TYR A 314 -15.82 6.13 -7.85
C TYR A 314 -15.64 4.64 -7.52
N ALA A 315 -15.88 3.74 -8.46
CA ALA A 315 -15.83 2.29 -8.25
C ALA A 315 -14.54 1.79 -7.56
N SER A 316 -13.36 2.26 -7.96
CA SER A 316 -12.10 1.86 -7.31
C SER A 316 -11.96 2.41 -5.90
N LEU A 317 -12.46 3.61 -5.62
CA LEU A 317 -12.42 4.18 -4.27
C LEU A 317 -13.37 3.40 -3.34
N VAL A 318 -14.60 3.14 -3.80
CA VAL A 318 -15.58 2.31 -3.08
C VAL A 318 -15.01 0.94 -2.75
N ALA A 319 -14.38 0.26 -3.72
CA ALA A 319 -13.75 -1.04 -3.49
C ALA A 319 -12.65 -0.98 -2.42
N GLY A 320 -11.82 0.07 -2.43
CA GLY A 320 -10.78 0.29 -1.43
C GLY A 320 -11.32 0.56 -0.03
N LEU A 321 -12.37 1.38 0.08
CA LEU A 321 -13.04 1.69 1.34
C LEU A 321 -13.73 0.47 1.94
N ASN A 322 -14.51 -0.27 1.13
CA ASN A 322 -15.14 -1.53 1.56
C ASN A 322 -14.11 -2.54 2.05
N ASN A 323 -12.99 -2.70 1.33
CA ASN A 323 -11.95 -3.63 1.74
C ASN A 323 -11.33 -3.24 3.09
N ALA A 324 -11.06 -1.94 3.30
CA ALA A 324 -10.46 -1.46 4.54
C ALA A 324 -11.45 -1.53 5.73
N ALA A 325 -12.71 -1.13 5.54
CA ALA A 325 -13.75 -1.22 6.56
C ALA A 325 -13.96 -2.67 7.03
N LYS A 326 -14.04 -3.63 6.08
CA LYS A 326 -14.16 -5.06 6.39
C LYS A 326 -12.92 -5.65 7.05
N ASN A 327 -11.74 -5.21 6.64
CA ASN A 327 -10.50 -5.60 7.32
C ASN A 327 -10.53 -5.14 8.79
N TYR A 328 -10.91 -3.88 9.06
CA TYR A 328 -11.03 -3.41 10.44
C TYR A 328 -12.06 -4.20 11.25
N GLU A 329 -13.22 -4.49 10.68
CA GLU A 329 -14.23 -5.35 11.30
C GLU A 329 -13.68 -6.74 11.65
N GLY A 330 -13.10 -7.44 10.68
CA GLY A 330 -12.52 -8.77 10.90
C GLY A 330 -11.35 -8.76 11.90
N MET A 331 -10.50 -7.73 11.87
CA MET A 331 -9.42 -7.56 12.84
C MET A 331 -9.97 -7.33 14.26
N LEU A 332 -11.01 -6.50 14.42
CA LEU A 332 -11.65 -6.27 15.72
C LEU A 332 -12.31 -7.55 16.26
N GLU A 333 -12.99 -8.33 15.41
CA GLU A 333 -13.52 -9.64 15.81
C GLU A 333 -12.42 -10.62 16.21
N GLY A 334 -11.30 -10.62 15.48
CA GLY A 334 -10.13 -11.43 15.80
C GLY A 334 -9.52 -11.02 17.14
N PHE A 335 -9.37 -9.71 17.38
CA PHE A 335 -8.84 -9.18 18.62
C PHE A 335 -9.73 -9.51 19.83
N ALA A 336 -11.05 -9.39 19.68
CA ALA A 336 -12.01 -9.74 20.73
C ALA A 336 -11.97 -11.22 21.16
N LYS A 337 -11.40 -12.10 20.32
CA LYS A 337 -11.22 -13.54 20.58
C LYS A 337 -9.77 -13.90 20.92
N SER A 338 -8.91 -12.90 21.11
CA SER A 338 -7.47 -13.09 21.33
C SER A 338 -7.01 -12.45 22.65
N ASP A 339 -5.85 -12.89 23.13
CA ASP A 339 -5.10 -12.32 24.26
C ASP A 339 -3.96 -11.40 23.79
N VAL A 340 -4.15 -10.69 22.66
CA VAL A 340 -3.05 -9.99 21.99
C VAL A 340 -2.48 -8.85 22.83
N VAL A 341 -3.31 -8.15 23.60
CA VAL A 341 -2.87 -7.04 24.46
C VAL A 341 -2.08 -7.62 25.64
N GLU A 342 -2.60 -8.65 26.29
CA GLU A 342 -1.96 -9.31 27.42
C GLU A 342 -0.62 -9.94 27.03
N ARG A 343 -0.54 -10.56 25.85
CA ARG A 343 0.74 -11.07 25.31
C ARG A 343 1.74 -9.96 25.04
N LYS A 344 1.27 -8.76 24.67
CA LYS A 344 2.13 -7.60 24.44
C LYS A 344 2.63 -6.99 25.72
N GLU A 345 1.76 -6.82 26.71
CA GLU A 345 2.13 -6.37 28.05
C GLU A 345 3.17 -7.30 28.66
N LYS A 346 2.92 -8.62 28.61
CA LYS A 346 3.88 -9.62 29.11
C LYS A 346 5.22 -9.58 28.39
N LEU A 347 5.22 -9.36 27.06
CA LEU A 347 6.46 -9.23 26.30
C LEU A 347 7.25 -7.98 26.73
N GLU A 348 6.57 -6.87 27.01
CA GLU A 348 7.19 -5.64 27.50
C GLU A 348 7.73 -5.79 28.92
N GLU A 349 6.99 -6.46 29.82
CA GLU A 349 7.48 -6.80 31.16
C GLU A 349 8.76 -7.65 31.09
N GLN A 350 8.78 -8.64 30.19
CA GLN A 350 9.97 -9.47 29.95
C GLN A 350 11.14 -8.65 29.40
N LEU A 351 10.87 -7.73 28.47
CA LEU A 351 11.90 -6.84 27.93
C LEU A 351 12.47 -5.94 29.03
N GLN A 352 11.61 -5.35 29.85
CA GLN A 352 12.02 -4.47 30.95
C GLN A 352 12.85 -5.25 31.98
N ALA A 353 12.40 -6.43 32.40
CA ALA A 353 13.17 -7.29 33.31
C ALA A 353 14.54 -7.67 32.73
N TRP A 354 14.60 -8.03 31.44
CA TRP A 354 15.86 -8.31 30.77
C TRP A 354 16.78 -7.08 30.76
N ILE A 355 16.27 -5.88 30.53
CA ILE A 355 17.08 -4.65 30.60
C ILE A 355 17.60 -4.43 32.03
N ASP A 356 16.75 -4.59 33.04
CA ASP A 356 17.08 -4.30 34.44
C ASP A 356 18.10 -5.27 35.04
N GLU A 357 18.25 -6.48 34.49
CA GLU A 357 19.27 -7.45 34.90
C GLU A 357 20.72 -7.02 34.63
N ASN A 358 20.96 -5.98 33.82
CA ASN A 358 22.31 -5.60 33.42
C ASN A 358 22.48 -4.06 33.34
N PRO A 359 23.42 -3.46 34.10
CA PRO A 359 23.64 -2.01 34.08
C PRO A 359 23.96 -1.40 32.71
N GLU A 360 24.70 -2.11 31.85
CA GLU A 360 25.02 -1.66 30.48
C GLU A 360 23.76 -1.62 29.60
N ARG A 361 22.83 -2.57 29.79
CA ARG A 361 21.53 -2.56 29.11
C ARG A 361 20.65 -1.42 29.61
N GLN A 362 20.64 -1.16 30.92
CA GLN A 362 19.90 -0.03 31.49
C GLN A 362 20.38 1.30 30.88
N GLU A 363 21.70 1.54 30.90
CA GLU A 363 22.32 2.74 30.30
C GLU A 363 21.95 2.88 28.82
N ARG A 364 21.92 1.77 28.08
CA ARG A 364 21.63 1.78 26.65
C ARG A 364 20.14 1.99 26.31
N PHE A 365 19.21 1.39 27.06
CA PHE A 365 17.83 1.21 26.59
C PHE A 365 16.76 1.96 27.40
N HIS A 366 16.97 2.26 28.69
CA HIS A 366 15.93 2.89 29.52
C HIS A 366 15.42 4.20 28.93
N THR A 367 16.33 5.12 28.59
CA THR A 367 15.94 6.41 28.02
C THR A 367 15.22 6.25 26.68
N ALA A 368 15.67 5.32 25.83
CA ALA A 368 15.06 5.10 24.53
C ALA A 368 13.62 4.60 24.64
N ILE A 369 13.36 3.61 25.51
CA ILE A 369 12.01 3.06 25.71
C ILE A 369 11.07 4.13 26.28
N ASN A 370 11.50 4.86 27.31
CA ASN A 370 10.70 5.93 27.90
C ASN A 370 10.38 7.02 26.87
N ASN A 371 11.33 7.39 26.02
CA ASN A 371 11.12 8.38 24.97
C ASN A 371 10.11 7.87 23.92
N VAL A 372 10.20 6.61 23.50
CA VAL A 372 9.23 6.03 22.55
C VAL A 372 7.82 6.01 23.16
N GLN A 373 7.68 5.59 24.42
CA GLN A 373 6.39 5.62 25.12
C GLN A 373 5.81 7.03 25.20
N ALA A 374 6.63 8.04 25.54
CA ALA A 374 6.19 9.42 25.58
C ALA A 374 5.73 9.94 24.21
N LEU A 375 6.49 9.65 23.15
CA LEU A 375 6.13 10.03 21.77
C LEU A 375 4.86 9.34 21.28
N VAL A 376 4.65 8.08 21.66
CA VAL A 376 3.39 7.36 21.37
C VAL A 376 2.21 8.03 22.06
N GLN A 377 2.35 8.42 23.33
CA GLN A 377 1.31 9.15 24.07
C GLN A 377 1.01 10.53 23.45
N GLU A 378 2.05 11.28 23.05
CA GLU A 378 1.89 12.56 22.36
C GLU A 378 1.14 12.39 21.02
N GLN A 379 1.52 11.38 20.22
CA GLN A 379 0.85 11.07 18.97
C GLN A 379 -0.62 10.69 19.20
N GLN A 380 -0.92 9.85 20.19
CA GLN A 380 -2.29 9.46 20.53
C GLN A 380 -3.10 10.65 21.05
N GLY A 381 -2.48 11.59 21.75
CA GLY A 381 -3.14 12.82 22.21
C GLY A 381 -3.62 13.75 21.08
N THR A 382 -3.12 13.57 19.84
CA THR A 382 -3.49 14.38 18.67
C THR A 382 -4.17 13.57 17.56
N GLN A 383 -4.56 12.32 17.83
CA GLN A 383 -5.05 11.40 16.80
C GLN A 383 -6.37 11.82 16.14
N GLU A 384 -7.24 12.55 16.84
CA GLU A 384 -8.44 13.14 16.24
C GLU A 384 -8.10 14.22 15.21
N ARG A 385 -7.10 15.07 15.48
CA ARG A 385 -6.58 16.01 14.47
C ARG A 385 -6.05 15.26 13.25
N ALA A 386 -5.24 14.23 13.46
CA ALA A 386 -4.68 13.43 12.37
C ALA A 386 -5.79 12.78 11.51
N LEU A 387 -6.87 12.30 12.14
CA LEU A 387 -7.99 11.71 11.40
C LEU A 387 -8.85 12.79 10.73
N TYR A 388 -9.43 13.70 11.50
CA TYR A 388 -10.49 14.58 11.00
C TYR A 388 -9.96 15.78 10.23
N TYR A 389 -8.80 16.33 10.59
CA TYR A 389 -8.17 17.39 9.80
C TYR A 389 -7.26 16.84 8.70
N GLU A 390 -6.20 16.13 9.09
CA GLU A 390 -5.11 15.79 8.16
C GLU A 390 -5.55 14.78 7.10
N PHE A 391 -6.40 13.82 7.50
CA PHE A 391 -6.92 12.82 6.59
C PHE A 391 -8.27 13.21 5.98
N MET A 392 -9.26 13.66 6.74
CA MET A 392 -10.62 13.90 6.19
C MET A 392 -10.81 15.31 5.60
N ALA A 393 -10.65 16.38 6.39
CA ALA A 393 -10.96 17.73 5.92
C ALA A 393 -10.06 18.22 4.77
N ARG A 394 -8.92 17.55 4.55
CA ARG A 394 -8.02 17.78 3.42
C ARG A 394 -8.24 16.82 2.24
N ARG A 395 -9.27 15.96 2.29
CA ARG A 395 -9.51 14.87 1.32
C ARG A 395 -10.30 15.26 0.05
N SER A 396 -10.63 16.53 -0.18
CA SER A 396 -11.19 16.93 -1.48
C SER A 396 -10.15 16.69 -2.58
N SER A 397 -10.61 16.12 -3.69
CA SER A 397 -9.74 15.77 -4.82
C SER A 397 -9.11 17.01 -5.46
N LEU A 398 -9.90 18.08 -5.64
CA LEU A 398 -9.40 19.35 -6.20
C LEU A 398 -8.51 20.10 -5.20
N LEU A 399 -8.84 20.07 -3.90
CA LEU A 399 -7.95 20.61 -2.87
C LEU A 399 -6.60 19.86 -2.85
N GLY A 400 -6.63 18.53 -2.98
CA GLY A 400 -5.42 17.70 -3.06
C GLY A 400 -4.55 18.03 -4.28
N ALA A 401 -5.17 18.28 -5.43
CA ALA A 401 -4.49 18.74 -6.64
C ALA A 401 -3.85 20.13 -6.41
N ALA A 402 -4.62 21.09 -5.88
CA ALA A 402 -4.12 22.44 -5.57
C ALA A 402 -2.96 22.41 -4.57
N GLN A 403 -3.08 21.64 -3.48
CA GLN A 403 -2.03 21.51 -2.47
C GLN A 403 -0.75 20.88 -3.06
N THR A 404 -0.90 19.89 -3.93
CA THR A 404 0.23 19.27 -4.65
C THR A 404 0.94 20.29 -5.52
N LEU A 405 0.20 20.99 -6.39
CA LEU A 405 0.76 21.96 -7.33
C LEU A 405 1.40 23.15 -6.60
N TYR A 406 0.74 23.64 -5.55
CA TYR A 406 1.30 24.68 -4.70
C TYR A 406 2.59 24.21 -4.02
N ARG A 407 2.60 23.03 -3.38
CA ARG A 407 3.83 22.50 -2.77
C ARG A 407 4.93 22.32 -3.80
N LEU A 408 4.62 21.77 -4.97
CA LEU A 408 5.58 21.63 -6.07
C LEU A 408 6.19 22.97 -6.47
N SER A 409 5.38 24.03 -6.61
CA SER A 409 5.88 25.37 -6.94
C SER A 409 6.87 25.90 -5.90
N ARG A 410 6.65 25.59 -4.60
CA ARG A 410 7.54 25.99 -3.50
C ARG A 410 8.83 25.19 -3.51
N GLU A 411 8.75 23.88 -3.80
CA GLU A 411 9.93 23.02 -3.89
C GLU A 411 10.78 23.35 -5.13
N GLN A 412 10.16 23.73 -6.25
CA GLN A 412 10.89 24.14 -7.47
C GLN A 412 11.76 25.41 -7.28
N LEU A 413 11.52 26.20 -6.23
CA LEU A 413 12.39 27.32 -5.84
C LEU A 413 13.73 26.85 -5.22
N LYS A 414 13.85 25.56 -4.87
CA LYS A 414 15.05 24.97 -4.30
C LYS A 414 15.81 24.15 -5.37
N PRO A 415 17.14 23.99 -5.24
CA PRO A 415 17.90 22.99 -5.98
C PRO A 415 17.31 21.58 -5.78
N ASP A 416 17.31 20.75 -6.81
CA ASP A 416 16.63 19.45 -6.76
C ASP A 416 17.01 18.54 -5.57
N PRO A 417 18.29 18.41 -5.18
CA PRO A 417 18.68 17.62 -4.00
C PRO A 417 18.11 18.14 -2.66
N GLN A 418 17.72 19.42 -2.61
CA GLN A 418 17.15 20.07 -1.43
C GLN A 418 15.61 20.05 -1.43
N ARG A 419 14.99 19.52 -2.49
CA ARG A 419 13.53 19.38 -2.56
C ARG A 419 13.06 18.25 -1.66
N GLU A 420 11.86 18.39 -1.13
CA GLU A 420 11.19 17.32 -0.40
C GLU A 420 11.03 16.05 -1.27
N PRO A 421 11.27 14.83 -0.73
CA PRO A 421 10.93 13.60 -1.43
C PRO A 421 9.47 13.59 -1.90
N GLY A 422 9.23 13.19 -3.15
CA GLY A 422 7.91 13.28 -3.78
C GLY A 422 7.69 14.57 -4.58
N PHE A 423 8.62 15.52 -4.52
CA PHE A 423 8.62 16.77 -5.30
C PHE A 423 9.96 17.04 -5.99
N GLN A 424 10.81 16.01 -6.13
CA GLN A 424 12.04 16.07 -6.92
C GLN A 424 11.73 15.90 -8.42
N GLU A 425 12.70 16.19 -9.29
CA GLU A 425 12.55 16.03 -10.75
C GLU A 425 12.10 14.61 -11.14
N ARG A 426 12.68 13.61 -10.47
CA ARG A 426 12.32 12.20 -10.60
C ARG A 426 10.85 11.88 -10.23
N ASP A 427 10.16 12.78 -9.53
CA ASP A 427 8.78 12.57 -9.07
C ASP A 427 7.75 13.27 -9.97
N LEU A 428 8.18 14.17 -10.87
CA LEU A 428 7.30 14.96 -11.74
C LEU A 428 6.39 14.09 -12.61
N ILE A 429 6.91 12.96 -13.12
CA ILE A 429 6.11 12.01 -13.90
C ILE A 429 4.94 11.49 -13.05
N ARG A 430 5.19 11.08 -11.79
CA ARG A 430 4.14 10.57 -10.91
C ARG A 430 3.13 11.65 -10.50
N ILE A 431 3.59 12.89 -10.33
CA ILE A 431 2.69 14.02 -10.09
C ILE A 431 1.76 14.21 -11.29
N ARG A 432 2.31 14.28 -12.51
CA ARG A 432 1.53 14.41 -13.74
C ARG A 432 0.51 13.27 -13.89
N GLU A 433 0.97 12.03 -13.76
CA GLU A 433 0.09 10.86 -13.87
C GLU A 433 -1.05 10.87 -12.84
N ARG A 434 -0.79 11.31 -11.61
CA ARG A 434 -1.84 11.48 -10.59
C ARG A 434 -2.86 12.54 -11.00
N LEU A 435 -2.42 13.67 -11.55
CA LEU A 435 -3.30 14.75 -12.02
C LEU A 435 -4.10 14.34 -13.26
N THR A 436 -3.53 13.53 -14.16
CA THR A 436 -4.22 12.95 -15.31
C THR A 436 -5.30 11.95 -14.89
N ARG A 437 -5.01 11.07 -13.92
CA ARG A 437 -6.01 10.08 -13.44
C ARG A 437 -7.27 10.72 -12.88
N LEU A 438 -7.18 11.96 -12.39
CA LEU A 438 -8.31 12.66 -11.78
C LEU A 438 -9.54 12.72 -12.72
N ASP A 439 -9.34 12.85 -14.03
CA ASP A 439 -10.43 12.87 -15.03
C ASP A 439 -11.30 11.61 -15.01
N ARG A 440 -10.71 10.48 -14.64
CA ARG A 440 -11.39 9.18 -14.57
C ARG A 440 -11.89 8.83 -13.17
N THR A 441 -11.57 9.66 -12.17
CA THR A 441 -11.87 9.37 -10.75
C THR A 441 -12.51 10.54 -10.01
N PHE A 442 -13.05 11.54 -10.72
CA PHE A 442 -13.61 12.75 -10.12
C PHE A 442 -15.01 13.09 -10.65
N ASP A 443 -15.92 13.35 -9.70
CA ASP A 443 -17.21 13.97 -9.93
C ASP A 443 -17.39 15.10 -8.90
N ALA A 444 -17.65 16.32 -9.37
CA ALA A 444 -17.70 17.50 -8.51
C ALA A 444 -18.80 17.41 -7.45
N ARG A 445 -19.94 16.80 -7.77
CA ARG A 445 -21.07 16.65 -6.83
C ARG A 445 -20.73 15.64 -5.73
N VAL A 446 -20.13 14.50 -6.07
CA VAL A 446 -19.67 13.52 -5.08
C VAL A 446 -18.55 14.09 -4.19
N ASP A 447 -17.51 14.71 -4.79
CA ASP A 447 -16.39 15.29 -4.02
C ASP A 447 -16.88 16.39 -3.06
N ARG A 448 -17.79 17.26 -3.52
CA ARG A 448 -18.37 18.33 -2.71
C ARG A 448 -19.19 17.78 -1.54
N ALA A 449 -20.02 16.77 -1.78
CA ALA A 449 -20.84 16.15 -0.72
C ALA A 449 -19.94 15.50 0.35
N ALA A 450 -18.95 14.69 -0.08
CA ALA A 450 -18.00 14.06 0.83
C ALA A 450 -17.19 15.12 1.62
N TRP A 451 -16.73 16.17 0.95
CA TRP A 451 -15.94 17.21 1.62
C TRP A 451 -16.76 18.01 2.63
N THR A 452 -18.04 18.28 2.33
CA THR A 452 -18.98 18.89 3.28
C THR A 452 -19.08 18.06 4.56
N HIS A 453 -19.26 16.74 4.43
CA HIS A 453 -19.29 15.83 5.58
C HIS A 453 -17.99 15.85 6.39
N PHE A 454 -16.85 15.83 5.70
CA PHE A 454 -15.54 15.85 6.36
C PHE A 454 -15.27 17.15 7.12
N LEU A 455 -15.73 18.29 6.59
CA LEU A 455 -15.63 19.58 7.26
C LEU A 455 -16.50 19.63 8.53
N ARG A 456 -17.70 19.04 8.51
CA ARG A 456 -18.54 18.89 9.71
C ARG A 456 -17.85 18.06 10.78
N ASN A 457 -17.27 16.93 10.40
CA ASN A 457 -16.56 16.06 11.33
C ASN A 457 -15.35 16.77 11.93
N TYR A 458 -14.58 17.50 11.12
CA TYR A 458 -13.49 18.34 11.60
C TYR A 458 -13.97 19.43 12.57
N ALA A 459 -15.04 20.15 12.24
CA ALA A 459 -15.59 21.18 13.12
C ALA A 459 -16.14 20.62 14.45
N ALA A 460 -16.38 19.31 14.55
CA ALA A 460 -16.92 18.68 15.76
C ALA A 460 -15.85 18.22 16.77
N ILE A 461 -14.56 18.18 16.38
CA ILE A 461 -13.48 17.71 17.26
C ILE A 461 -13.18 18.73 18.38
N PRO A 462 -12.35 18.41 19.38
CA PRO A 462 -11.94 19.38 20.39
C PRO A 462 -11.24 20.60 19.78
N THR A 463 -11.64 21.82 20.17
CA THR A 463 -11.07 23.08 19.64
C THR A 463 -9.55 23.17 19.75
N GLY A 464 -8.93 22.57 20.78
CA GLY A 464 -7.48 22.51 20.92
C GLY A 464 -6.77 21.71 19.81
N MET A 465 -7.51 20.96 19.01
CA MET A 465 -7.04 20.17 17.87
C MET A 465 -7.31 20.84 16.52
N HIS A 466 -7.95 22.00 16.52
CA HIS A 466 -8.24 22.74 15.30
C HIS A 466 -6.99 23.39 14.71
N VAL A 467 -7.09 23.75 13.43
CA VAL A 467 -6.13 24.55 12.69
C VAL A 467 -6.77 25.89 12.37
N GLU A 468 -6.19 26.95 12.93
CA GLU A 468 -6.72 28.32 12.83
C GLU A 468 -7.02 28.76 11.39
N ALA A 469 -6.13 28.46 10.43
CA ALA A 469 -6.34 28.82 9.03
C ALA A 469 -7.60 28.15 8.43
N MET A 470 -7.90 26.93 8.85
CA MET A 470 -9.08 26.18 8.41
C MET A 470 -10.35 26.78 9.01
N ASP A 471 -10.30 27.09 10.30
CA ASP A 471 -11.42 27.68 11.03
C ASP A 471 -11.76 29.07 10.48
N GLN A 472 -10.76 29.90 10.24
CA GLN A 472 -10.94 31.23 9.65
C GLN A 472 -11.53 31.16 8.23
N TRP A 473 -11.05 30.22 7.41
CA TRP A 473 -11.53 30.10 6.03
C TRP A 473 -13.01 29.68 5.95
N PHE A 474 -13.40 28.69 6.75
CA PHE A 474 -14.76 28.16 6.77
C PHE A 474 -15.69 28.83 7.77
N GLY A 475 -15.19 29.74 8.61
CA GLY A 475 -15.96 30.42 9.64
C GLY A 475 -16.40 29.47 10.76
N ILE A 476 -15.52 28.58 11.19
CA ILE A 476 -15.76 27.65 12.31
C ILE A 476 -15.49 28.42 13.61
N ASP A 477 -16.48 28.47 14.49
CA ASP A 477 -16.40 29.12 15.80
C ASP A 477 -16.65 28.08 16.91
N GLY A 478 -15.57 27.74 17.62
CA GLY A 478 -15.55 26.58 18.52
C GLY A 478 -15.91 25.32 17.76
N ASN A 479 -16.97 24.61 18.17
CA ASN A 479 -17.43 23.38 17.52
C ASN A 479 -18.64 23.62 16.60
N LYS A 480 -18.81 24.84 16.09
CA LYS A 480 -19.95 25.23 15.25
C LYS A 480 -19.46 25.68 13.90
N ILE A 481 -20.04 25.11 12.85
CA ILE A 481 -19.87 25.53 11.46
C ILE A 481 -21.22 25.98 10.91
N ASP A 482 -21.29 27.16 10.32
CA ASP A 482 -22.52 27.63 9.66
C ASP A 482 -22.67 26.92 8.31
N GLU A 483 -23.55 25.92 8.27
CA GLU A 483 -23.81 25.06 7.11
C GLU A 483 -24.12 25.85 5.84
N LYS A 484 -24.86 26.96 5.96
CA LYS A 484 -25.23 27.79 4.82
C LYS A 484 -24.00 28.51 4.25
N SER A 485 -23.21 29.16 5.11
CA SER A 485 -22.00 29.86 4.70
C SER A 485 -20.94 28.90 4.16
N MET A 486 -20.75 27.73 4.81
CA MET A 486 -19.89 26.68 4.30
C MET A 486 -20.35 26.23 2.91
N GLY A 487 -21.65 25.94 2.75
CA GLY A 487 -22.22 25.51 1.47
C GLY A 487 -21.97 26.52 0.35
N GLN A 488 -22.21 27.81 0.60
CA GLN A 488 -21.96 28.90 -0.35
C GLN A 488 -20.48 29.05 -0.71
N ARG A 489 -19.58 28.91 0.28
CA ARG A 489 -18.13 28.93 0.02
C ARG A 489 -17.72 27.76 -0.85
N LEU A 490 -18.18 26.55 -0.52
CA LEU A 490 -17.90 25.36 -1.34
C LEU A 490 -18.44 25.55 -2.76
N ASP A 491 -19.67 26.03 -2.94
CA ASP A 491 -20.22 26.32 -4.27
C ASP A 491 -19.32 27.26 -5.08
N THR A 492 -18.87 28.35 -4.46
CA THR A 492 -17.94 29.30 -5.07
C THR A 492 -16.62 28.60 -5.46
N MET A 493 -16.05 27.81 -4.56
CA MET A 493 -14.78 27.09 -4.82
C MET A 493 -14.86 26.11 -5.98
N TYR A 494 -15.98 25.39 -6.14
CA TYR A 494 -16.18 24.46 -7.26
C TYR A 494 -16.56 25.18 -8.56
N GLN A 495 -17.18 26.36 -8.49
CA GLN A 495 -17.54 27.17 -9.66
C GLN A 495 -16.33 27.93 -10.22
N ASP A 496 -15.47 28.47 -9.35
CA ASP A 496 -14.38 29.36 -9.74
C ASP A 496 -13.07 28.62 -10.08
N THR A 497 -12.98 27.33 -9.76
CA THR A 497 -11.76 26.55 -9.98
C THR A 497 -11.70 25.98 -11.40
N ASP A 498 -10.57 26.19 -12.05
CA ASP A 498 -10.25 25.56 -13.34
C ASP A 498 -9.59 24.18 -13.19
N LEU A 499 -9.31 23.74 -11.95
CA LEU A 499 -8.59 22.48 -11.70
C LEU A 499 -9.42 21.23 -12.04
N ALA A 500 -10.71 21.36 -12.38
CA ALA A 500 -11.48 20.23 -12.93
C ALA A 500 -11.06 19.89 -14.36
N ASP A 501 -10.51 20.86 -15.11
CA ASP A 501 -9.99 20.66 -16.45
C ASP A 501 -8.55 20.13 -16.42
N GLN A 502 -8.26 19.14 -17.27
CA GLN A 502 -6.95 18.48 -17.27
C GLN A 502 -5.84 19.38 -17.80
N ASP A 503 -6.10 20.21 -18.82
CA ASP A 503 -5.07 21.03 -19.45
C ASP A 503 -4.65 22.20 -18.55
N GLN A 504 -5.54 22.61 -17.64
CA GLN A 504 -5.26 23.60 -16.60
C GLN A 504 -4.43 23.04 -15.42
N ARG A 505 -4.52 21.73 -15.15
CA ARG A 505 -3.76 21.06 -14.08
C ARG A 505 -2.34 20.69 -14.53
#